data_AF-A0A522XQC7-F1
#
_entry.id   AF-A0A522XQC7-F1
#
_cell.length_a   1.000
_cell.length_b   1.000
_cell.length_c   1.000
_cell.angle_alpha   90.00
_cell.angle_beta   90.00
_cell.angle_gamma   90.00
#
_symmetry.space_group_name_H-M   'P 1'
#
loop_
_entity.id
_entity.type
_entity.pdbx_description
1 polymer ?
#
loop_
_entity_poly.entity_id
_entity_poly.type
_entity_poly.pdbx_seq_one_letter_code
_entity_poly.pdbx_strand_id
1 'polypeptide(L)'
;MNKKIIIGVVLAALIPAIVYAASPLFFNRTIDEEIPLTKTDIATDAENTETMQPVAIVSGMFVGVGDGIHSAQGNAKVLSLDDSVLLRLENFKATNGPDLHVYLATDEKATDYVDLGPLKANIGNQNYKIPEGVDLTKYDTALVWCKQFSVLFGHAILS
;
A
#
# COMPACT_ATOMS: atom_id res chain seq x y z
N MET A 1 14.87 -16.73 -45.47
CA MET A 1 14.48 -15.42 -44.88
C MET A 1 15.73 -14.73 -44.35
N ASN A 2 15.96 -13.46 -44.68
CA ASN A 2 17.21 -12.76 -44.31
C ASN A 2 17.29 -12.60 -42.78
N LYS A 3 18.41 -12.99 -42.17
CA LYS A 3 18.65 -12.88 -40.72
C LYS A 3 18.36 -11.48 -40.18
N LYS A 4 18.61 -10.43 -40.98
CA LYS A 4 18.28 -9.03 -40.65
C LYS A 4 16.76 -8.76 -40.57
N ILE A 5 15.98 -9.40 -41.43
CA ILE A 5 14.50 -9.29 -41.43
C ILE A 5 13.93 -10.02 -40.20
N ILE A 6 14.47 -11.20 -39.85
CA ILE A 6 14.05 -11.93 -38.65
C ILE A 6 14.35 -11.12 -37.39
N ILE A 7 15.55 -10.55 -37.28
CA ILE A 7 15.93 -9.69 -36.15
C ILE A 7 15.01 -8.47 -36.07
N GLY A 8 14.72 -7.82 -37.20
CA GLY A 8 13.83 -6.66 -37.25
C GLY A 8 12.42 -6.98 -36.75
N VAL A 9 11.84 -8.11 -37.18
CA VAL A 9 10.50 -8.55 -36.74
C VAL A 9 10.48 -8.92 -35.26
N VAL A 10 11.50 -9.62 -34.77
CA VAL A 10 11.61 -9.99 -33.34
C VAL A 10 11.73 -8.74 -32.47
N LEU A 11 12.56 -7.76 -32.84
CA LEU A 11 12.69 -6.51 -32.09
C LEU A 11 11.39 -5.69 -32.12
N ALA A 12 10.73 -5.60 -33.27
CA ALA A 12 9.46 -4.89 -33.41
C ALA A 12 8.34 -5.48 -32.52
N ALA A 13 8.38 -6.79 -32.26
CA ALA A 13 7.43 -7.46 -31.36
C ALA A 13 7.84 -7.37 -29.88
N LEU A 14 9.14 -7.46 -29.56
CA LEU A 14 9.62 -7.46 -28.17
C LEU A 14 9.56 -6.09 -27.50
N ILE A 15 9.86 -5.01 -28.24
CA ILE A 15 9.90 -3.67 -27.66
C ILE A 15 8.55 -3.26 -27.04
N PRO A 16 7.39 -3.39 -27.73
CA PRO A 16 6.09 -3.08 -27.13
C PRO A 16 5.78 -3.91 -25.89
N ALA A 17 6.16 -5.19 -25.86
CA ALA A 17 5.93 -6.05 -24.71
C ALA A 17 6.76 -5.62 -23.49
N ILE A 18 8.03 -5.24 -23.70
CA ILE A 18 8.90 -4.71 -22.64
C ILE A 18 8.36 -3.38 -22.13
N VAL A 19 7.96 -2.46 -23.02
CA VAL A 19 7.40 -1.16 -22.64
C VAL A 19 6.11 -1.36 -21.84
N TYR A 20 5.23 -2.27 -22.24
CA TYR A 20 4.01 -2.60 -21.50
C TYR A 20 4.32 -3.13 -20.10
N ALA A 21 5.22 -4.11 -19.99
CA ALA A 21 5.62 -4.70 -18.71
C ALA A 21 6.32 -3.70 -17.76
N ALA A 22 7.13 -2.78 -18.30
CA ALA A 22 7.83 -1.76 -17.51
C ALA A 22 6.97 -0.51 -17.25
N SER A 23 5.85 -0.35 -17.95
CA SER A 23 4.99 0.85 -17.82
C SER A 23 4.59 1.19 -16.38
N PRO A 24 4.28 0.25 -15.47
CA PRO A 24 3.92 0.59 -14.09
C PRO A 24 5.04 1.27 -13.30
N LEU A 25 6.29 1.16 -13.76
CA LEU A 25 7.43 1.86 -13.13
C LEU A 25 7.43 3.36 -13.45
N PHE A 26 6.78 3.79 -14.53
CA PHE A 26 6.83 5.16 -15.03
C PHE A 26 5.50 5.92 -14.89
N PHE A 27 4.38 5.20 -14.82
CA PHE A 27 3.05 5.82 -14.71
C PHE A 27 2.49 5.73 -13.30
N ASN A 28 2.03 6.86 -12.79
CA ASN A 28 1.38 6.90 -11.48
C ASN A 28 0.00 6.26 -11.56
N ARG A 29 -0.33 5.49 -10.53
CA ARG A 29 -1.67 5.02 -10.21
C ARG A 29 -2.18 5.79 -9.01
N THR A 30 -3.40 6.29 -9.12
CA THR A 30 -4.10 6.99 -8.03
C THR A 30 -5.30 6.18 -7.58
N ILE A 31 -5.50 6.07 -6.28
CA ILE A 31 -6.72 5.55 -5.67
C ILE A 31 -7.13 6.47 -4.52
N ASP A 32 -8.42 6.61 -4.28
CA ASP A 32 -8.93 7.31 -3.11
C ASP A 32 -10.05 6.47 -2.51
N GLU A 33 -9.67 5.57 -1.61
CA GLU A 33 -10.62 4.71 -0.90
C GLU A 33 -11.25 5.49 0.26
N GLU A 34 -12.58 5.48 0.29
CA GLU A 34 -13.35 5.95 1.44
C GLU A 34 -12.99 5.13 2.69
N ILE A 35 -13.19 5.71 3.87
CA ILE A 35 -13.08 4.93 5.10
C ILE A 35 -14.32 4.02 5.16
N PRO A 36 -14.16 2.70 5.34
CA PRO A 36 -15.31 1.82 5.44
C PRO A 36 -16.18 2.26 6.61
N LEU A 37 -17.45 2.56 6.32
CA LEU A 37 -18.47 2.79 7.33
C LEU A 37 -19.24 1.48 7.47
N THR A 38 -19.36 0.95 8.68
CA THR A 38 -20.25 -0.19 8.92
C THR A 38 -21.68 0.32 8.78
N LYS A 39 -22.33 0.04 7.64
CA LYS A 39 -23.79 0.02 7.59
C LYS A 39 -24.21 -1.35 8.08
N THR A 40 -24.72 -1.42 9.30
CA THR A 40 -25.47 -2.58 9.76
C THR A 40 -26.69 -2.74 8.84
N ASP A 41 -26.62 -3.67 7.88
CA ASP A 41 -27.73 -4.05 7.03
C ASP A 41 -28.77 -4.82 7.86
N ILE A 42 -29.53 -4.10 8.69
CA ILE A 42 -30.80 -4.59 9.22
C ILE A 42 -31.89 -3.69 8.64
N ALA A 43 -32.46 -4.15 7.52
CA ALA A 43 -33.71 -3.63 7.03
C ALA A 43 -34.85 -4.11 7.95
N THR A 44 -35.23 -3.33 8.96
CA THR A 44 -36.64 -3.13 9.34
C THR A 44 -36.77 -1.90 10.24
N ASP A 45 -37.56 -0.94 9.76
CA ASP A 45 -38.12 0.23 10.43
C ASP A 45 -37.20 1.35 10.93
N ALA A 46 -37.67 2.57 10.70
CA ALA A 46 -36.96 3.82 10.79
C ALA A 46 -36.67 4.25 12.25
N GLU A 47 -35.67 5.13 12.37
CA GLU A 47 -35.35 5.98 13.52
C GLU A 47 -34.35 5.40 14.55
N ASN A 48 -33.08 5.32 14.13
CA ASN A 48 -31.87 5.73 14.86
C ASN A 48 -30.66 4.92 14.36
N THR A 49 -30.19 5.23 13.15
CA THR A 49 -28.92 4.66 12.66
C THR A 49 -27.78 5.51 13.23
N GLU A 50 -27.33 5.19 14.44
CA GLU A 50 -26.06 5.75 14.92
C GLU A 50 -24.93 5.18 14.07
N THR A 51 -24.42 6.02 13.17
CA THR A 51 -23.22 5.71 12.41
C THR A 51 -22.02 5.77 13.35
N MET A 52 -21.58 4.61 13.85
CA MET A 52 -20.33 4.53 14.59
C MET A 52 -19.18 4.93 13.67
N GLN A 53 -18.50 6.02 14.03
CA GLN A 53 -17.39 6.53 13.25
C GLN A 53 -16.10 5.74 13.55
N PRO A 54 -15.29 5.43 12.52
CA PRO A 54 -13.98 4.84 12.69
C PRO A 54 -13.12 5.63 13.69
N VAL A 55 -12.58 4.96 14.69
CA VAL A 55 -11.72 5.59 15.70
C VAL A 55 -10.26 5.31 15.38
N ALA A 56 -9.47 6.36 15.20
CA ALA A 56 -8.01 6.22 15.07
C ALA A 56 -7.40 5.88 16.44
N ILE A 57 -6.65 4.77 16.51
CA ILE A 57 -6.06 4.29 17.77
C ILE A 57 -4.57 4.59 17.90
N VAL A 58 -3.82 4.51 16.79
CA VAL A 58 -2.41 4.93 16.69
C VAL A 58 -2.16 5.51 15.30
N SER A 59 -1.16 6.38 15.18
CA SER A 59 -0.84 7.01 13.90
C SER A 59 0.64 7.35 13.76
N GLY A 60 1.06 7.57 12.52
CA GLY A 60 2.42 7.93 12.16
C GLY A 60 2.48 8.69 10.84
N MET A 61 3.63 9.30 10.58
CA MET A 61 3.92 9.91 9.28
C MET A 61 5.02 9.12 8.58
N PHE A 62 4.85 8.90 7.28
CA PHE A 62 5.89 8.25 6.49
C PHE A 62 7.09 9.18 6.31
N VAL A 63 8.26 8.62 6.58
CA VAL A 63 9.57 9.19 6.28
C VAL A 63 10.21 8.33 5.19
N GLY A 64 10.56 8.94 4.06
CA GLY A 64 11.28 8.28 2.98
C GLY A 64 12.74 8.00 3.35
N VAL A 65 13.36 7.01 2.71
CA VAL A 65 14.74 6.57 3.03
C VAL A 65 15.84 7.57 2.65
N GLY A 66 15.52 8.58 1.85
CA GLY A 66 16.45 9.70 1.58
C GLY A 66 17.59 9.37 0.60
N ASP A 67 17.50 8.29 -0.17
CA ASP A 67 18.52 7.89 -1.16
C ASP A 67 18.35 8.57 -2.54
N GLY A 68 17.29 9.38 -2.70
CA GLY A 68 16.98 10.14 -3.91
C GLY A 68 16.19 9.37 -4.98
N ILE A 69 15.96 8.07 -4.81
CA ILE A 69 15.26 7.22 -5.79
C ILE A 69 14.07 6.47 -5.19
N HIS A 70 14.13 6.09 -3.91
CA HIS A 70 13.06 5.44 -3.17
C HIS A 70 12.49 6.40 -2.15
N SER A 71 11.17 6.56 -2.15
CA SER A 71 10.50 7.42 -1.19
C SER A 71 9.06 7.01 -0.99
N ALA A 72 8.58 7.15 0.26
CA ALA A 72 7.18 7.15 0.63
C ALA A 72 6.92 8.31 1.61
N GLN A 73 5.76 8.95 1.47
CA GLN A 73 5.31 10.06 2.31
C GLN A 73 3.79 9.99 2.51
N GLY A 74 3.28 10.73 3.50
CA GLY A 74 1.87 10.74 3.87
C GLY A 74 1.69 10.28 5.31
N ASN A 75 0.47 9.91 5.68
CA ASN A 75 0.14 9.46 7.03
C ASN A 75 -0.24 7.98 7.01
N ALA A 76 0.05 7.29 8.10
CA ALA A 76 -0.45 5.97 8.42
C ALA A 76 -1.31 6.09 9.68
N LYS A 77 -2.52 5.53 9.65
CA LYS A 77 -3.45 5.51 10.78
C LYS A 77 -3.99 4.12 10.96
N VAL A 78 -3.92 3.59 12.18
CA VAL A 78 -4.66 2.38 12.51
C VAL A 78 -6.05 2.80 12.97
N LEU A 79 -7.07 2.32 12.27
CA LEU A 79 -8.48 2.58 12.56
C LEU A 79 -9.12 1.33 13.13
N SER A 80 -9.81 1.49 14.26
CA SER A 80 -10.72 0.48 14.78
C SER A 80 -12.11 0.72 14.20
N LEU A 81 -12.69 -0.35 13.63
CA LEU A 81 -14.08 -0.47 13.24
C LEU A 81 -14.72 -1.58 14.09
N ASP A 82 -16.03 -1.77 13.96
CA ASP A 82 -16.79 -2.70 14.81
C ASP A 82 -16.24 -4.13 14.75
N ASP A 83 -16.02 -4.64 13.54
CA ASP A 83 -15.60 -6.03 13.30
C ASP A 83 -14.18 -6.15 12.72
N SER A 84 -13.44 -5.04 12.59
CA SER A 84 -12.12 -5.07 11.97
C SER A 84 -11.22 -3.92 12.37
N VAL A 85 -9.91 -4.16 12.24
CA VAL A 85 -8.88 -3.13 12.38
C VAL A 85 -8.22 -2.94 11.02
N LEU A 86 -8.04 -1.69 10.61
CA LEU A 86 -7.45 -1.33 9.32
C LEU A 86 -6.22 -0.45 9.51
N LEU A 87 -5.19 -0.65 8.69
CA LEU A 87 -4.19 0.36 8.44
C LEU A 87 -4.64 1.22 7.26
N ARG A 88 -4.90 2.49 7.50
CA ARG A 88 -5.21 3.49 6.48
C ARG A 88 -3.99 4.32 6.15
N LEU A 89 -3.67 4.44 4.87
CA LEU A 89 -2.71 5.41 4.36
C LEU A 89 -3.46 6.64 3.84
N GLU A 90 -3.05 7.84 4.25
CA GLU A 90 -3.71 9.09 3.88
C GLU A 90 -2.74 10.11 3.29
N ASN A 91 -3.21 10.85 2.27
CA ASN A 91 -2.38 11.79 1.50
C ASN A 91 -1.08 11.10 1.02
N PHE A 92 -1.19 9.80 0.73
CA PHE A 92 -0.05 8.93 0.53
C PHE A 92 0.54 9.17 -0.86
N LYS A 93 1.87 9.15 -0.92
CA LYS A 93 2.61 9.17 -2.17
C LYS A 93 3.89 8.36 -2.04
N ALA A 94 4.18 7.53 -3.02
CA ALA A 94 5.43 6.81 -3.14
C ALA A 94 6.00 6.87 -4.56
N THR A 95 7.31 6.70 -4.68
CA THR A 95 7.94 6.36 -5.96
C THR A 95 7.46 4.99 -6.42
N ASN A 96 7.43 4.74 -7.73
CA ASN A 96 7.02 3.43 -8.25
C ASN A 96 8.10 2.38 -7.97
N GLY A 97 7.65 1.14 -7.77
CA GLY A 97 8.50 -0.04 -7.67
C GLY A 97 7.77 -1.25 -8.27
N PRO A 98 8.49 -2.31 -8.69
CA PRO A 98 7.87 -3.43 -9.41
C PRO A 98 6.97 -4.30 -8.53
N ASP A 99 7.22 -4.35 -7.22
CA ASP A 99 6.56 -5.24 -6.28
C ASP A 99 6.49 -4.60 -4.88
N LEU A 100 5.83 -3.44 -4.80
CA LEU A 100 5.66 -2.72 -3.54
C LEU A 100 4.54 -3.34 -2.69
N HIS A 101 4.78 -3.45 -1.40
CA HIS A 101 3.89 -3.98 -0.39
C HIS A 101 3.80 -3.06 0.82
N VAL A 102 2.74 -3.22 1.59
CA VAL A 102 2.55 -2.55 2.89
C VAL A 102 2.73 -3.55 4.01
N TYR A 103 3.73 -3.35 4.87
CA TYR A 103 4.00 -4.22 6.01
C TYR A 103 3.72 -3.51 7.33
N LEU A 104 3.39 -4.28 8.36
CA LEU A 104 3.62 -3.90 9.76
C LEU A 104 4.83 -4.69 10.26
N ALA A 105 5.85 -4.02 10.78
CA ALA A 105 7.14 -4.63 11.09
C ALA A 105 7.65 -4.22 12.47
N THR A 106 8.62 -4.99 12.97
CA THR A 106 9.34 -4.69 14.22
C THR A 106 10.55 -3.77 14.00
N ASP A 107 11.01 -3.64 12.75
CA ASP A 107 12.14 -2.81 12.35
C ASP A 107 12.05 -2.41 10.88
N GLU A 108 12.87 -1.43 10.48
CA GLU A 108 12.97 -0.93 9.11
C GLU A 108 13.60 -1.91 8.10
N LYS A 109 14.18 -3.01 8.58
CA LYS A 109 14.82 -4.03 7.73
C LYS A 109 13.87 -5.15 7.35
N ALA A 110 12.63 -5.09 7.84
CA ALA A 110 11.64 -6.15 7.71
C ALA A 110 12.17 -7.51 8.19
N THR A 111 12.87 -7.53 9.35
CA THR A 111 13.36 -8.80 9.94
C THR A 111 12.20 -9.69 10.42
N ASP A 112 11.19 -9.07 11.03
CA ASP A 112 9.94 -9.71 11.48
C ASP A 112 8.76 -8.78 11.14
N TYR A 113 7.78 -9.30 10.40
CA TYR A 113 6.73 -8.48 9.80
C TYR A 113 5.45 -9.26 9.47
N VAL A 114 4.36 -8.51 9.34
CA VAL A 114 3.07 -8.93 8.79
C VAL A 114 2.87 -8.25 7.43
N ASP A 115 2.76 -9.03 6.36
CA ASP A 115 2.47 -8.54 5.01
C ASP A 115 0.96 -8.26 4.87
N LEU A 116 0.58 -6.98 4.77
CA LEU A 116 -0.82 -6.58 4.58
C LEU A 116 -1.26 -6.62 3.11
N GLY A 117 -0.33 -6.91 2.19
CA GLY A 117 -0.58 -7.06 0.76
C GLY A 117 0.12 -6.03 -0.12
N PRO A 118 -0.09 -6.14 -1.45
CA PRO A 118 0.54 -5.26 -2.42
C PRO A 118 0.02 -3.83 -2.29
N LEU A 119 0.90 -2.86 -2.56
CA LEU A 119 0.56 -1.45 -2.62
C LEU A 119 -0.41 -1.22 -3.79
N LYS A 120 -1.66 -0.86 -3.46
CA LYS A 120 -2.73 -0.75 -4.48
C LYS A 120 -2.45 0.34 -5.50
N ALA A 121 -1.95 1.49 -5.03
CA ALA A 121 -1.60 2.65 -5.83
C ALA A 121 -0.44 3.41 -5.18
N ASN A 122 0.37 4.10 -5.97
CA ASN A 122 1.46 4.92 -5.45
C ASN A 122 1.01 6.32 -5.04
N ILE A 123 -0.25 6.70 -5.28
CA ILE A 123 -0.84 7.98 -4.87
C ILE A 123 -2.25 7.76 -4.30
N GLY A 124 -2.54 8.47 -3.20
CA GLY A 124 -3.88 8.66 -2.66
C GLY A 124 -4.24 7.72 -1.50
N ASN A 125 -5.48 7.81 -1.03
CA ASN A 125 -5.89 7.15 0.21
C ASN A 125 -6.24 5.67 -0.01
N GLN A 126 -5.82 4.81 0.91
CA GLN A 126 -6.01 3.36 0.77
C GLN A 126 -6.02 2.66 2.12
N ASN A 127 -6.80 1.58 2.23
CA ASN A 127 -7.04 0.84 3.46
C ASN A 127 -6.55 -0.62 3.32
N TYR A 128 -5.91 -1.12 4.36
CA TYR A 128 -5.39 -2.49 4.45
C TYR A 128 -5.95 -3.16 5.71
N LYS A 129 -6.54 -4.35 5.56
CA LYS A 129 -7.04 -5.10 6.72
C LYS A 129 -5.86 -5.63 7.53
N ILE A 130 -5.86 -5.32 8.82
CA ILE A 130 -4.92 -5.93 9.76
C ILE A 130 -5.54 -7.27 10.20
N PRO A 131 -4.82 -8.41 10.03
CA PRO A 131 -5.30 -9.70 10.51
C PRO A 131 -5.62 -9.69 12.01
N GLU A 132 -6.62 -10.47 12.41
CA GLU A 132 -6.98 -10.60 13.83
C GLU A 132 -5.80 -11.17 14.63
N GLY A 133 -5.61 -10.65 15.85
CA GLY A 133 -4.55 -11.09 16.76
C GLY A 133 -3.16 -10.53 16.48
N VAL A 134 -3.00 -9.62 15.50
CA VAL A 134 -1.74 -8.88 15.33
C VAL A 134 -1.52 -7.94 16.51
N ASP A 135 -0.38 -8.12 17.18
CA ASP A 135 0.06 -7.27 18.29
C ASP A 135 0.69 -5.97 17.77
N LEU A 136 -0.08 -4.88 17.81
CA LEU A 136 0.35 -3.55 17.37
C LEU A 136 1.38 -2.90 18.29
N THR A 137 1.62 -3.46 19.48
CA THR A 137 2.72 -3.02 20.35
C THR A 137 4.05 -3.65 19.95
N LYS A 138 4.01 -4.77 19.22
CA LYS A 138 5.17 -5.44 18.63
C LYS A 138 5.45 -4.94 17.21
N TYR A 139 4.41 -4.89 16.36
CA TYR A 139 4.51 -4.46 14.97
C TYR A 139 4.08 -3.00 14.83
N ASP A 140 4.84 -2.12 15.45
CA ASP A 140 4.54 -0.68 15.62
C ASP A 140 4.98 0.18 14.43
N THR A 141 5.56 -0.41 13.39
CA THR A 141 6.11 0.33 12.26
C THR A 141 5.48 -0.10 10.95
N ALA A 142 4.81 0.83 10.26
CA ALA A 142 4.31 0.59 8.91
C ALA A 142 5.43 0.82 7.88
N LEU A 143 5.64 -0.13 6.96
CA LEU A 143 6.65 -0.02 5.89
C LEU A 143 6.00 -0.01 4.51
N VAL A 144 6.59 0.75 3.60
CA VAL A 144 6.45 0.54 2.15
C VAL A 144 7.69 -0.19 1.68
N TRP A 145 7.54 -1.47 1.33
CA TRP A 145 8.64 -2.38 1.06
C TRP A 145 8.56 -2.95 -0.36
N CYS A 146 9.68 -2.95 -1.09
CA CYS A 146 9.76 -3.69 -2.35
C CYS A 146 10.16 -5.14 -2.06
N LYS A 147 9.19 -6.05 -2.14
CA LYS A 147 9.38 -7.47 -1.83
C LYS A 147 10.37 -8.14 -2.79
N GLN A 148 10.25 -7.89 -4.09
CA GLN A 148 11.14 -8.45 -5.11
C GLN A 148 12.63 -8.10 -4.90
N PHE A 149 12.94 -6.90 -4.38
CA PHE A 149 14.32 -6.44 -4.24
C PHE A 149 14.80 -6.29 -2.79
N SER A 150 13.92 -6.56 -1.81
CA SER A 150 14.23 -6.42 -0.39
C SER A 150 14.76 -5.03 -0.02
N VAL A 151 14.08 -3.99 -0.49
CA VAL A 151 14.45 -2.58 -0.23
C VAL A 151 13.28 -1.79 0.37
N LEU A 152 13.61 -0.93 1.33
CA LEU A 152 12.66 -0.02 1.98
C LEU A 152 12.47 1.25 1.14
N PHE A 153 11.23 1.71 0.99
CA PHE A 153 10.91 2.99 0.35
C PHE A 153 10.61 4.08 1.39
N GLY A 154 9.99 3.71 2.51
CA GLY A 154 9.78 4.58 3.66
C GLY A 154 9.04 3.85 4.77
N HIS A 155 9.11 4.42 5.98
CA HIS A 155 8.51 3.85 7.18
C HIS A 155 7.69 4.91 7.93
N ALA A 156 6.72 4.48 8.72
CA ALA A 156 5.98 5.31 9.67
C ALA A 156 5.88 4.58 11.02
N ILE A 157 6.43 5.17 12.07
CA ILE A 157 6.25 4.69 13.45
C ILE A 157 4.84 5.04 13.91
N LEU A 158 4.11 4.06 14.44
CA LEU A 158 2.72 4.18 14.89
C LEU A 158 2.68 4.37 16.40
N SER A 159 2.16 5.52 16.85
CA SER A 159 2.03 5.86 18.27
C SER A 159 0.80 6.70 18.58
#